data_AF-E0I662-F1
#
_entry.id   AF-E0I662-F1
#
_cell.length_a   1.000
_cell.length_b   1.000
_cell.length_c   1.000
_cell.angle_alpha   90.00
_cell.angle_beta   90.00
_cell.angle_gamma   90.00
#
_symmetry.space_group_name_H-M   'P 1'
#
loop_
_entity.id
_entity.type
_entity.pdbx_description
1 polymer ?
#
loop_
_entity_poly.entity_id
_entity_poly.type
_entity_poly.pdbx_seq_one_letter_code
_entity_poly.pdbx_strand_id
1 'polypeptide(L)'
;MTKSAKSIVLAGAICCSLLAGCSSGPPAAKQPAAAEAAHDHRSHAANGDLQETTASLQELPSFLTAQANEIYLAYKAASTITDLLGWIPCYCGCGESAGHKSNLNCFISEIKADGSVVWDDHGTRCGVCMEIALKAALMKQEGKTVKEIRTTIDAEYKTGYAKPTPTPMPSV
;
A
#
# COMPACT_ATOMS: atom_id res chain seq x y z
N MET A 1 -18.13 52.54 -27.53
CA MET A 1 -17.39 53.81 -27.65
C MET A 1 -15.96 53.56 -27.21
N THR A 2 -15.07 53.62 -28.19
CA THR A 2 -13.62 53.35 -28.12
C THR A 2 -12.88 54.44 -27.36
N LYS A 3 -11.92 54.08 -26.50
CA LYS A 3 -10.80 54.97 -26.15
C LYS A 3 -9.48 54.31 -26.54
N SER A 4 -8.94 54.84 -27.63
CA SER A 4 -7.51 55.00 -27.94
C SER A 4 -6.85 55.83 -26.80
N ALA A 5 -5.54 55.89 -26.53
CA ALA A 5 -4.34 55.53 -27.28
C ALA A 5 -3.11 55.51 -26.32
N LYS A 6 -2.01 54.85 -26.77
CA LYS A 6 -0.60 55.32 -26.88
C LYS A 6 -0.01 56.17 -25.72
N SER A 7 1.22 56.01 -25.21
CA SER A 7 2.52 55.69 -25.84
C SER A 7 3.62 55.76 -24.73
N ILE A 8 4.61 54.86 -24.68
CA ILE A 8 6.05 55.08 -25.03
C ILE A 8 6.95 55.72 -23.93
N VAL A 9 7.94 54.90 -23.51
CA VAL A 9 9.36 55.19 -23.17
C VAL A 9 9.70 55.85 -21.83
N LEU A 10 10.53 55.15 -21.02
CA LEU A 10 11.91 55.59 -20.75
C LEU A 10 12.78 54.42 -20.24
N ALA A 11 13.91 54.24 -20.92
CA ALA A 11 15.02 53.41 -20.47
C ALA A 11 15.69 54.04 -19.24
N GLY A 12 16.07 53.22 -18.27
CA GLY A 12 16.87 53.63 -17.12
C GLY A 12 17.77 52.49 -16.69
N ALA A 13 18.93 52.37 -17.32
CA ALA A 13 20.05 51.60 -16.80
C ALA A 13 20.70 52.42 -15.69
N ILE A 14 20.88 51.87 -14.48
CA ILE A 14 21.81 52.42 -13.49
C ILE A 14 22.25 51.37 -12.45
N CYS A 15 23.56 51.19 -12.45
CA CYS A 15 24.48 50.93 -11.34
C CYS A 15 24.46 49.58 -10.59
N CYS A 16 25.54 48.82 -10.84
CA CYS A 16 26.10 47.81 -9.95
C CYS A 16 26.41 48.39 -8.57
N SER A 17 26.08 47.66 -7.51
CA SER A 17 26.79 47.74 -6.23
C SER A 17 26.77 46.38 -5.56
N LEU A 18 27.88 45.66 -5.74
CA LEU A 18 28.25 44.49 -4.97
C LEU A 18 28.67 44.98 -3.58
N LEU A 19 27.97 44.54 -2.54
CA LEU A 19 28.47 44.61 -1.17
C LEU A 19 28.48 43.19 -0.60
N ALA A 20 29.68 42.60 -0.66
CA ALA A 20 30.06 41.46 0.15
C ALA A 20 30.24 41.93 1.59
N GLY A 21 29.39 41.45 2.50
CA GLY A 21 29.55 41.61 3.93
C GLY A 21 29.90 40.27 4.57
N CYS A 22 31.14 40.11 5.02
CA CYS A 22 31.55 39.06 5.96
C CYS A 22 31.44 39.61 7.39
N SER A 23 30.72 38.89 8.26
CA SER A 23 30.76 39.08 9.71
C SER A 23 30.80 37.71 10.39
N SER A 24 31.60 37.59 11.45
CA SER A 24 32.07 36.35 12.05
C SER A 24 31.42 36.06 13.42
N GLY A 25 30.90 34.83 13.59
CA GLY A 25 30.64 34.14 14.88
C GLY A 25 29.15 33.91 15.24
N PRO A 26 28.74 32.81 15.94
CA PRO A 26 29.50 31.67 16.49
C PRO A 26 29.29 30.35 15.71
N PRO A 27 30.09 29.28 15.97
CA PRO A 27 29.95 28.00 15.29
C PRO A 27 28.88 27.11 15.94
N ALA A 28 28.35 26.21 15.12
CA ALA A 28 27.64 24.99 15.50
C ALA A 28 26.26 25.14 16.16
N ALA A 29 25.24 25.26 15.31
CA ALA A 29 24.17 24.28 15.34
C ALA A 29 24.31 23.44 14.07
N LYS A 30 25.16 22.40 14.13
CA LYS A 30 25.03 21.25 13.23
C LYS A 30 23.58 20.81 13.42
N GLN A 31 22.73 21.02 12.41
CA GLN A 31 21.54 20.21 12.29
C GLN A 31 22.00 18.77 12.50
N PRO A 32 21.40 17.99 13.41
CA PRO A 32 21.69 16.57 13.41
C PRO A 32 21.15 16.04 12.08
N ALA A 33 22.04 15.93 11.11
CA ALA A 33 21.99 14.90 10.11
C ALA A 33 22.13 13.57 10.87
N ALA A 34 20.99 13.11 11.38
CA ALA A 34 20.72 11.79 11.90
C ALA A 34 19.20 11.66 11.70
N ALA A 35 18.68 10.94 10.73
CA ALA A 35 19.17 9.66 10.23
C ALA A 35 19.65 9.71 8.77
N GLU A 36 20.90 9.31 8.56
CA GLU A 36 21.29 8.71 7.30
C GLU A 36 20.67 7.31 7.20
N ALA A 37 20.06 7.02 6.04
CA ALA A 37 19.67 5.69 5.55
C ALA A 37 18.70 4.87 6.43
N ALA A 38 17.44 5.32 6.56
CA ALA A 38 16.38 4.33 6.43
C ALA A 38 16.35 3.96 4.94
N HIS A 39 16.83 2.77 4.59
CA HIS A 39 16.54 2.21 3.27
C HIS A 39 15.03 2.38 3.05
N ASP A 40 14.62 3.12 2.01
CA ASP A 40 13.22 3.25 1.68
C ASP A 40 12.75 1.84 1.30
N HIS A 41 12.16 1.13 2.26
CA HIS A 41 11.67 -0.24 2.09
C HIS A 41 10.38 -0.24 1.26
N ARG A 42 10.06 0.88 0.60
CA ARG A 42 8.88 1.06 -0.22
C ARG A 42 9.23 1.06 -1.70
N SER A 43 8.34 0.48 -2.47
CA SER A 43 8.40 0.46 -3.93
C SER A 43 6.99 0.52 -4.50
N HIS A 44 6.86 0.69 -5.81
CA HIS A 44 5.58 0.53 -6.48
C HIS A 44 5.62 -0.69 -7.39
N ALA A 45 4.58 -1.51 -7.34
CA ALA A 45 4.39 -2.59 -8.30
C ALA A 45 3.98 -2.03 -9.67
N ALA A 46 4.08 -2.86 -10.72
CA ALA A 46 3.77 -2.45 -12.09
C ALA A 46 2.30 -2.00 -12.28
N ASN A 47 1.40 -2.47 -11.42
CA ASN A 47 -0.01 -2.11 -11.37
C ASN A 47 -0.26 -0.77 -10.61
N GLY A 48 0.77 -0.15 -10.03
CA GLY A 48 0.68 1.09 -9.27
C GLY A 48 0.46 0.92 -7.76
N ASP A 49 0.39 -0.31 -7.26
CA ASP A 49 0.25 -0.56 -5.82
C ASP A 49 1.53 -0.17 -5.07
N LEU A 50 1.37 0.43 -3.89
CA LEU A 50 2.46 0.71 -2.97
C LEU A 50 2.81 -0.59 -2.24
N GLN A 51 4.08 -0.95 -2.26
CA GLN A 51 4.61 -2.08 -1.52
C GLN A 51 5.58 -1.61 -0.45
N GLU A 52 5.59 -2.29 0.68
CA GLU A 52 6.51 -2.01 1.79
C GLU A 52 7.08 -3.33 2.33
N THR A 53 8.40 -3.40 2.55
CA THR A 53 9.03 -4.57 3.18
C THR A 53 9.17 -4.38 4.68
N THR A 54 8.71 -5.35 5.47
CA THR A 54 8.98 -5.43 6.93
C THR A 54 9.73 -6.72 7.28
N ALA A 55 10.25 -6.83 8.51
CA ALA A 55 11.09 -7.96 8.89
C ALA A 55 10.30 -9.26 9.09
N SER A 56 8.98 -9.21 9.30
CA SER A 56 8.15 -10.39 9.57
C SER A 56 6.65 -10.12 9.43
N LEU A 57 5.84 -11.18 9.46
CA LEU A 57 4.37 -11.09 9.53
C LEU A 57 3.87 -10.41 10.84
N GLN A 58 4.70 -10.32 11.87
CA GLN A 58 4.32 -9.65 13.13
C GLN A 58 4.46 -8.12 13.02
N GLU A 59 5.31 -7.66 12.11
CA GLU A 59 5.55 -6.24 11.83
C GLU A 59 4.70 -5.80 10.64
N LEU A 60 3.59 -5.13 10.93
CA LEU A 60 2.72 -4.59 9.89
C LEU A 60 3.32 -3.34 9.24
N PRO A 61 3.01 -3.08 7.96
CA PRO A 61 3.62 -1.99 7.21
C PRO A 61 3.15 -0.62 7.71
N SER A 62 4.04 0.36 7.65
CA SER A 62 3.81 1.71 8.15
C SER A 62 2.79 2.51 7.32
N PHE A 63 2.46 2.09 6.09
CA PHE A 63 1.34 2.66 5.35
C PHE A 63 -0.03 2.46 6.05
N LEU A 64 -0.10 1.61 7.08
CA LEU A 64 -1.31 1.39 7.89
C LEU A 64 -1.47 2.37 9.06
N THR A 65 -0.43 3.14 9.44
CA THR A 65 -0.44 3.95 10.68
C THR A 65 -1.59 4.97 10.74
N ALA A 66 -2.05 5.49 9.61
CA ALA A 66 -3.14 6.46 9.52
C ALA A 66 -4.43 5.88 8.92
N GLN A 67 -4.52 4.55 8.76
CA GLN A 67 -5.67 3.90 8.14
C GLN A 67 -6.81 3.69 9.15
N ALA A 68 -8.02 3.54 8.63
CA ALA A 68 -9.17 3.15 9.44
C ALA A 68 -8.93 1.80 10.14
N ASN A 69 -9.49 1.63 11.34
CA ASN A 69 -9.30 0.42 12.13
C ASN A 69 -9.69 -0.86 11.39
N GLU A 70 -10.72 -0.82 10.55
CA GLU A 70 -11.14 -1.98 9.73
C GLU A 70 -10.04 -2.43 8.76
N ILE A 71 -9.37 -1.48 8.08
CA ILE A 71 -8.25 -1.77 7.18
C ILE A 71 -7.12 -2.41 7.98
N TYR A 72 -6.76 -1.82 9.13
CA TYR A 72 -5.74 -2.39 10.01
C TYR A 72 -6.06 -3.82 10.44
N LEU A 73 -7.31 -4.09 10.84
CA LEU A 73 -7.76 -5.43 11.23
C LEU A 73 -7.71 -6.42 10.07
N ALA A 74 -8.06 -6.02 8.85
CA ALA A 74 -7.97 -6.88 7.68
C ALA A 74 -6.52 -7.28 7.37
N TYR A 75 -5.58 -6.32 7.41
CA TYR A 75 -4.14 -6.62 7.25
C TYR A 75 -3.62 -7.49 8.39
N LYS A 76 -4.07 -7.24 9.63
CA LYS A 76 -3.70 -8.09 10.76
C LYS A 76 -4.22 -9.51 10.59
N ALA A 77 -5.47 -9.69 10.16
CA ALA A 77 -6.02 -11.01 9.85
C ALA A 77 -5.21 -11.69 8.75
N ALA A 78 -4.94 -11.00 7.64
CA ALA A 78 -4.14 -11.55 6.54
C ALA A 78 -2.76 -12.01 7.00
N SER A 79 -2.13 -11.29 7.94
CA SER A 79 -0.83 -11.67 8.53
C SER A 79 -0.85 -12.96 9.34
N THR A 80 -2.00 -13.35 9.92
CA THR A 80 -2.11 -14.51 10.83
C THR A 80 -2.65 -15.76 10.15
N ILE A 81 -3.24 -15.61 8.97
CA ILE A 81 -3.88 -16.71 8.24
C ILE A 81 -3.40 -16.82 6.78
N THR A 82 -2.13 -16.50 6.54
CA THR A 82 -1.49 -16.54 5.21
C THR A 82 -1.70 -17.87 4.48
N ASP A 83 -1.46 -18.99 5.16
CA ASP A 83 -1.65 -20.34 4.62
C ASP A 83 -3.08 -20.59 4.15
N LEU A 84 -4.07 -19.99 4.83
CA LEU A 84 -5.47 -20.09 4.44
C LEU A 84 -5.76 -19.16 3.25
N LEU A 85 -5.40 -17.88 3.34
CA LEU A 85 -5.75 -16.90 2.31
C LEU A 85 -5.09 -17.17 0.96
N GLY A 86 -3.97 -17.91 0.93
CA GLY A 86 -3.41 -18.42 -0.33
C GLY A 86 -4.35 -19.37 -1.08
N TRP A 87 -5.29 -20.01 -0.39
CA TRP A 87 -6.33 -20.88 -0.97
C TRP A 87 -7.67 -20.17 -1.18
N ILE A 88 -7.82 -18.92 -0.75
CA ILE A 88 -9.09 -18.19 -0.86
C ILE A 88 -9.01 -17.23 -2.06
N PRO A 89 -9.94 -17.29 -3.03
CA PRO A 89 -9.96 -16.35 -4.13
C PRO A 89 -10.54 -15.01 -3.70
N CYS A 90 -10.22 -13.96 -4.45
CA CYS A 90 -10.91 -12.67 -4.36
C CYS A 90 -11.83 -12.48 -5.56
N TYR A 91 -12.99 -11.85 -5.32
CA TYR A 91 -14.05 -11.62 -6.31
C TYR A 91 -14.25 -10.13 -6.63
N CYS A 92 -13.27 -9.28 -6.32
CA CYS A 92 -13.38 -7.82 -6.50
C CYS A 92 -13.19 -7.34 -7.95
N GLY A 93 -12.72 -8.21 -8.85
CA GLY A 93 -12.49 -7.89 -10.26
C GLY A 93 -11.12 -7.32 -10.60
N CYS A 94 -10.28 -7.04 -9.59
CA CYS A 94 -8.92 -6.53 -9.81
C CYS A 94 -7.87 -7.63 -10.00
N GLY A 95 -8.26 -8.91 -9.93
CA GLY A 95 -7.33 -10.04 -9.92
C GLY A 95 -6.36 -10.08 -11.11
N GLU A 96 -6.86 -9.92 -12.33
CA GLU A 96 -6.03 -9.95 -13.54
C GLU A 96 -5.21 -8.67 -13.71
N SER A 97 -5.83 -7.50 -13.53
CA SER A 97 -5.16 -6.20 -13.69
C SER A 97 -4.08 -5.95 -12.64
N ALA A 98 -4.25 -6.48 -11.42
CA ALA A 98 -3.25 -6.41 -10.36
C ALA A 98 -2.27 -7.61 -10.38
N GLY A 99 -2.54 -8.65 -11.18
CA GLY A 99 -1.73 -9.88 -11.20
C GLY A 99 -1.93 -10.80 -10.00
N HIS A 100 -2.93 -10.54 -9.15
CA HIS A 100 -3.20 -11.28 -7.92
C HIS A 100 -3.71 -12.70 -8.19
N LYS A 101 -3.22 -13.66 -7.38
CA LYS A 101 -3.55 -15.09 -7.51
C LYS A 101 -4.52 -15.57 -6.45
N SER A 102 -4.69 -14.84 -5.36
CA SER A 102 -5.56 -15.16 -4.23
C SER A 102 -5.92 -13.89 -3.47
N ASN A 103 -6.81 -13.99 -2.47
CA ASN A 103 -7.10 -12.93 -1.54
C ASN A 103 -5.87 -12.51 -0.72
N LEU A 104 -4.92 -13.42 -0.47
CA LEU A 104 -3.64 -13.07 0.19
C LEU A 104 -2.88 -11.98 -0.59
N ASN A 105 -2.88 -12.04 -1.92
CA ASN A 105 -2.11 -11.10 -2.74
C ASN A 105 -2.63 -9.67 -2.65
N CYS A 106 -3.88 -9.46 -2.22
CA CYS A 106 -4.39 -8.12 -1.95
C CYS A 106 -3.71 -7.45 -0.74
N PHE A 107 -2.98 -8.20 0.09
CA PHE A 107 -2.35 -7.70 1.32
C PHE A 107 -0.84 -7.95 1.36
N ILE A 108 -0.40 -9.09 0.82
CA ILE A 108 0.99 -9.55 0.83
C ILE A 108 1.37 -9.97 -0.58
N SER A 109 2.34 -9.27 -1.15
CA SER A 109 2.91 -9.63 -2.45
C SER A 109 3.80 -10.86 -2.34
N GLU A 110 4.68 -10.88 -1.33
CA GLU A 110 5.67 -11.94 -1.13
C GLU A 110 6.01 -12.13 0.35
N ILE A 111 6.23 -13.38 0.76
CA ILE A 111 6.92 -13.72 2.01
C ILE A 111 8.25 -14.35 1.58
N LYS A 112 9.36 -13.67 1.87
CA LYS A 112 10.70 -14.08 1.43
C LYS A 112 11.23 -15.24 2.28
N ALA A 113 12.24 -15.93 1.75
CA ALA A 113 12.87 -17.06 2.42
C ALA A 113 13.53 -16.70 3.78
N ASP A 114 13.92 -15.44 3.98
CA ASP A 114 14.47 -14.93 5.24
C ASP A 114 13.39 -14.54 6.26
N GLY A 115 12.10 -14.68 5.91
CA GLY A 115 10.96 -14.31 6.75
C GLY A 115 10.48 -12.87 6.56
N SER A 116 11.21 -12.02 5.82
CA SER A 116 10.75 -10.68 5.52
C SER A 116 9.53 -10.70 4.60
N VAL A 117 8.66 -9.70 4.75
CA VAL A 117 7.35 -9.66 4.07
C VAL A 117 7.28 -8.42 3.21
N VAL A 118 6.99 -8.60 1.93
CA VAL A 118 6.61 -7.53 1.00
C VAL A 118 5.09 -7.39 1.06
N TRP A 119 4.63 -6.38 1.77
CA TRP A 119 3.22 -6.01 1.86
C TRP A 119 2.77 -5.26 0.62
N ASP A 120 1.48 -5.33 0.33
CA ASP A 120 0.84 -4.67 -0.79
C ASP A 120 -0.34 -3.82 -0.29
N ASP A 121 -0.41 -2.54 -0.66
CA ASP A 121 -1.45 -1.62 -0.19
C ASP A 121 -2.80 -1.77 -0.91
N HIS A 122 -2.90 -2.66 -1.91
CA HIS A 122 -4.10 -2.82 -2.72
C HIS A 122 -5.36 -3.07 -1.88
N GLY A 123 -5.24 -3.88 -0.84
CA GLY A 123 -6.31 -4.24 0.09
C GLY A 123 -6.93 -3.05 0.81
N THR A 124 -6.19 -1.95 0.99
CA THR A 124 -6.70 -0.70 1.59
C THR A 124 -7.81 -0.04 0.76
N ARG A 125 -7.94 -0.42 -0.52
CA ARG A 125 -8.81 0.25 -1.52
C ARG A 125 -10.07 -0.55 -1.84
N CYS A 126 -10.26 -1.72 -1.23
CA CYS A 126 -11.33 -2.64 -1.63
C CYS A 126 -12.01 -3.34 -0.44
N GLY A 127 -13.28 -3.02 -0.22
CA GLY A 127 -14.13 -3.65 0.81
C GLY A 127 -14.22 -5.18 0.67
N VAL A 128 -14.39 -5.68 -0.56
CA VAL A 128 -14.52 -7.13 -0.84
C VAL A 128 -13.25 -7.89 -0.43
N CYS A 129 -12.06 -7.33 -0.67
CA CYS A 129 -10.81 -7.95 -0.25
C CYS A 129 -10.75 -8.13 1.27
N MET A 130 -11.10 -7.07 2.01
CA MET A 130 -11.07 -7.04 3.47
C MET A 130 -12.13 -7.93 4.09
N GLU A 131 -13.36 -7.89 3.56
CA GLU A 131 -14.47 -8.70 4.05
C GLU A 131 -14.17 -10.20 3.95
N ILE A 132 -13.66 -10.65 2.78
CA ILE A 132 -13.26 -12.05 2.58
C ILE A 132 -12.18 -12.47 3.58
N ALA A 133 -11.16 -11.62 3.80
CA ALA A 133 -10.07 -11.92 4.74
C ALA A 133 -10.58 -12.06 6.18
N LEU A 134 -11.40 -11.10 6.64
CA LEU A 134 -11.98 -11.11 7.99
C LEU A 134 -12.93 -12.29 8.19
N LYS A 135 -13.76 -12.61 7.19
CA LYS A 135 -14.68 -13.75 7.23
C LYS A 135 -13.94 -15.08 7.26
N ALA A 136 -12.89 -15.23 6.44
CA ALA A 136 -12.03 -16.41 6.45
C ALA A 136 -11.33 -16.59 7.81
N ALA A 137 -10.87 -15.50 8.43
CA ALA A 137 -10.27 -15.53 9.76
C ALA A 137 -11.27 -15.97 10.85
N LEU A 138 -12.50 -15.42 10.83
CA LEU A 138 -13.55 -15.82 11.75
C LEU A 138 -13.89 -17.31 11.60
N MET A 139 -14.10 -17.78 10.37
CA MET A 139 -14.40 -19.18 10.10
C MET A 139 -13.26 -20.13 10.53
N LYS A 140 -11.99 -19.72 10.37
CA LYS A 140 -10.84 -20.48 10.88
C LYS A 140 -10.83 -20.53 12.40
N GLN A 141 -11.17 -19.42 13.06
CA GLN A 141 -11.30 -19.37 14.52
C GLN A 141 -12.41 -20.29 15.03
N GLU A 142 -13.50 -20.45 14.27
CA GLU A 142 -14.57 -21.41 14.52
C GLU A 142 -14.18 -22.88 14.29
N GLY A 143 -12.95 -23.15 13.82
CA GLY A 143 -12.42 -24.49 13.60
C GLY A 143 -12.82 -25.12 12.25
N LYS A 144 -13.33 -24.34 11.30
CA LYS A 144 -13.63 -24.84 9.95
C LYS A 144 -12.34 -25.20 9.20
N THR A 145 -12.42 -26.24 8.38
CA THR A 145 -11.33 -26.66 7.50
C THR A 145 -11.12 -25.68 6.34
N VAL A 146 -9.92 -25.66 5.75
CA VAL A 146 -9.60 -24.80 4.59
C VAL A 146 -10.60 -25.00 3.45
N LYS A 147 -10.98 -26.26 3.18
CA LYS A 147 -11.94 -26.60 2.12
C LYS A 147 -13.35 -26.11 2.42
N GLU A 148 -13.81 -26.20 3.67
CA GLU A 148 -15.11 -25.65 4.08
C GLU A 148 -15.12 -24.13 3.91
N ILE A 149 -14.09 -23.45 4.41
CA ILE A 149 -13.94 -21.99 4.28
C ILE A 149 -13.96 -21.58 2.81
N ARG A 150 -13.12 -22.23 1.98
CA ARG A 150 -13.08 -21.99 0.54
C ARG A 150 -14.45 -22.19 -0.12
N THR A 151 -15.13 -23.29 0.19
CA THR A 151 -16.45 -23.59 -0.38
C THR A 151 -17.49 -22.55 0.02
N THR A 152 -17.47 -22.09 1.27
CA THR A 152 -18.36 -21.05 1.76
C THR A 152 -18.12 -19.71 1.06
N ILE A 153 -16.86 -19.27 0.95
CA ILE A 153 -16.52 -18.05 0.21
C ILE A 153 -16.95 -18.16 -1.26
N ASP A 154 -16.65 -19.27 -1.93
CA ASP A 154 -17.05 -19.45 -3.33
C ASP A 154 -18.57 -19.39 -3.49
N ALA A 155 -19.33 -20.02 -2.58
CA ALA A 155 -20.79 -20.03 -2.64
C ALA A 155 -21.40 -18.63 -2.44
N GLU A 156 -20.80 -17.81 -1.57
CA GLU A 156 -21.27 -16.48 -1.24
C GLU A 156 -20.95 -15.46 -2.33
N TYR A 157 -19.75 -15.51 -2.90
CA TYR A 157 -19.28 -14.50 -3.85
C TYR A 157 -19.40 -14.92 -5.33
N LYS A 158 -19.85 -16.13 -5.67
CA LYS A 158 -20.00 -16.57 -7.09
C LYS A 158 -21.06 -15.81 -7.91
N THR A 159 -22.03 -15.15 -7.26
CA THR A 159 -23.14 -14.46 -7.93
C THR A 159 -23.10 -12.98 -7.61
N GLY A 160 -23.15 -12.12 -8.62
CA GLY A 160 -23.16 -10.67 -8.44
C GLY A 160 -21.78 -10.02 -8.25
N TYR A 161 -20.71 -10.82 -8.19
CA TYR A 161 -19.33 -10.35 -8.14
C TYR A 161 -18.55 -10.72 -9.41
N ALA A 162 -17.30 -10.25 -9.51
CA ALA A 162 -16.45 -10.51 -10.65
C ALA A 162 -15.89 -11.94 -10.65
N LYS A 163 -15.24 -12.32 -11.76
CA LYS A 163 -14.52 -13.59 -11.86
C LYS A 163 -13.48 -13.71 -10.72
N PRO A 164 -13.39 -14.87 -10.04
CA PRO A 164 -12.40 -15.06 -8.99
C PRO A 164 -10.97 -14.97 -9.54
N THR A 165 -10.04 -14.59 -8.67
CA THR A 165 -8.61 -14.83 -8.89
C THR A 165 -8.34 -16.30 -9.21
N PRO A 166 -7.29 -16.65 -9.98
CA PRO A 166 -6.98 -18.03 -10.38
C PRO A 166 -6.39 -18.83 -9.20
N THR A 167 -7.19 -19.04 -8.16
CA THR A 167 -6.80 -19.68 -6.91
C THR A 167 -7.20 -21.15 -6.95
N PRO A 168 -6.24 -22.10 -6.98
CA PRO A 168 -6.55 -23.52 -7.00
C PRO A 168 -7.38 -23.95 -5.78
N MET A 169 -8.12 -25.05 -5.91
CA MET A 169 -8.79 -25.64 -4.74
C MET A 169 -7.75 -26.33 -3.83
N PRO A 170 -7.89 -26.23 -2.50
CA PRO A 170 -7.03 -26.95 -1.56
C PRO A 170 -7.18 -28.46 -1.77
N SER A 171 -6.05 -29.17 -1.78
CA SER A 171 -5.99 -30.63 -1.99
C SER A 171 -6.36 -31.46 -0.76
N VAL A 172 -6.41 -30.83 0.42
CA VAL A 172 -6.75 -31.44 1.71
C VAL A 172 -7.74 -30.57 2.48
#